data_AF-A0AAD9Q4P4-F1
#
_entry.id   AF-A0AAD9Q4P4-F1
#
_cell.length_a   1.000
_cell.length_b   1.000
_cell.length_c   1.000
_cell.angle_alpha   90.00
_cell.angle_beta   90.00
_cell.angle_gamma   90.00
#
_symmetry.space_group_name_H-M   'P 1'
#
loop_
_entity.id
_entity.type
_entity.pdbx_description
1 polymer ?
#
loop_
_entity_poly.entity_id
_entity_poly.type
_entity_poly.pdbx_seq_one_letter_code
_entity_poly.pdbx_strand_id
1 'polypeptide(L)'
;MSSNTHEDGAYYCAEFEREPFSQGSSRYAFRGKYRGNGPQARCNNNCVTKVFKATHARNFRDWRPELAVSKKAQWFAKRFNNDELYRLYVDPRRRLEFVIPLIARTREVARYRILGFIPGRRDTRYVLPQEFVAIEPFLEGKYQKFNSNGGYECWENVSSLLPAFCHWTWHVSGHKYMVCDLQGVKCQNEYKLTDPAIHSVHQEFGVTDLGVTGMEMVLANHRCNSICTQLGLPQNPMNGVSRPGYSLILYYYARS
;
A
#
# COMPACT_ATOMS: atom_id res chain seq x y z
N MET A 1 -9.74 12.13 -18.95
CA MET A 1 -9.43 10.90 -19.73
C MET A 1 -7.91 10.73 -19.87
N SER A 2 -7.38 9.51 -19.96
CA SER A 2 -5.94 9.17 -19.89
C SER A 2 -5.70 7.87 -20.67
N SER A 3 -4.48 7.63 -21.18
CA SER A 3 -4.11 6.35 -21.79
C SER A 3 -2.62 6.07 -21.70
N ASN A 4 -2.27 4.89 -21.19
CA ASN A 4 -1.19 4.09 -21.75
C ASN A 4 -1.85 2.77 -22.20
N THR A 5 -1.53 2.30 -23.40
CA THR A 5 -1.85 0.93 -23.81
C THR A 5 -1.17 -0.01 -22.82
N HIS A 6 -1.95 -0.77 -22.07
CA HIS A 6 -1.43 -1.82 -21.20
C HIS A 6 -0.91 -2.99 -22.04
N GLU A 7 -0.18 -3.92 -21.41
CA GLU A 7 0.37 -5.13 -22.05
C GLU A 7 -0.70 -5.98 -22.76
N ASP A 8 -1.98 -5.78 -22.41
CA ASP A 8 -3.16 -6.42 -23.01
C ASP A 8 -3.73 -5.68 -24.25
N GLY A 9 -3.11 -4.57 -24.66
CA GLY A 9 -3.58 -3.73 -25.76
C GLY A 9 -4.84 -2.90 -25.45
N ALA A 10 -5.33 -2.91 -24.21
CA ALA A 10 -6.53 -2.17 -23.82
C ALA A 10 -6.24 -0.71 -23.45
N TYR A 11 -7.24 0.14 -23.67
CA TYR A 11 -7.25 1.53 -23.25
C TYR A 11 -8.03 1.67 -21.94
N TYR A 12 -7.39 2.30 -20.96
CA TYR A 12 -7.95 2.55 -19.64
C TYR A 12 -7.99 4.04 -19.34
N CYS A 13 -9.17 4.58 -19.06
CA CYS A 13 -9.30 5.87 -18.41
C CYS A 13 -10.26 5.81 -17.21
N ALA A 14 -10.24 6.85 -16.38
CA ALA A 14 -11.22 7.02 -15.32
C ALA A 14 -11.85 8.41 -15.38
N GLU A 15 -13.12 8.45 -15.01
CA GLU A 15 -13.82 9.67 -14.58
C GLU A 15 -13.95 9.59 -13.07
N PHE A 16 -13.57 10.64 -12.34
CA PHE A 16 -13.61 10.66 -10.89
C PHE A 16 -14.17 11.96 -10.35
N GLU A 17 -14.67 11.89 -9.12
CA GLU A 17 -15.29 13.01 -8.40
C GLU A 17 -14.32 14.16 -8.19
N ARG A 18 -14.86 15.37 -7.97
CA ARG A 18 -14.04 16.58 -7.76
C ARG A 18 -13.45 16.67 -6.37
N GLU A 19 -14.17 16.17 -5.37
CA GLU A 19 -13.73 16.20 -3.98
C GLU A 19 -13.26 14.80 -3.57
N PRO A 20 -12.16 14.71 -2.79
CA PRO A 20 -11.70 13.44 -2.29
C PRO A 20 -12.65 12.92 -1.21
N PHE A 21 -12.98 11.64 -1.25
CA PHE A 21 -13.76 10.99 -0.19
C PHE A 21 -12.87 10.52 0.97
N SER A 22 -11.55 10.46 0.76
CA SER A 22 -10.57 10.07 1.76
C SER A 22 -9.20 10.67 1.44
N GLN A 23 -8.31 10.70 2.44
CA GLN A 23 -6.93 11.15 2.28
C GLN A 23 -6.00 10.39 3.22
N GLY A 24 -4.80 10.09 2.73
CA GLY A 24 -3.67 9.59 3.53
C GLY A 24 -2.67 10.70 3.81
N SER A 25 -1.47 10.32 4.26
CA SER A 25 -0.38 11.27 4.54
C SER A 25 0.08 11.99 3.26
N SER A 26 0.25 11.24 2.16
CA SER A 26 0.83 11.75 0.91
C SER A 26 -0.17 12.00 -0.22
N ARG A 27 -1.37 11.41 -0.15
CA ARG A 27 -2.30 11.32 -1.29
C ARG A 27 -3.74 11.62 -0.90
N TYR A 28 -4.49 12.16 -1.86
CA TYR A 28 -5.94 12.24 -1.87
C TYR A 28 -6.52 11.03 -2.62
N ALA A 29 -7.69 10.55 -2.21
CA ALA A 29 -8.42 9.48 -2.88
C ALA A 29 -9.81 9.97 -3.32
N PHE A 30 -10.10 9.79 -4.61
CA PHE A 30 -11.33 10.22 -5.27
C PHE A 30 -12.10 8.99 -5.73
N ARG A 31 -13.42 8.97 -5.53
CA ARG A 31 -14.25 7.91 -6.14
C ARG A 31 -14.32 8.16 -7.63
N GLY A 32 -14.35 7.09 -8.40
CA GLY A 32 -14.49 7.21 -9.83
C GLY A 32 -15.06 5.97 -10.47
N LYS A 33 -15.11 6.03 -11.79
CA LYS A 33 -15.52 4.94 -12.64
C LYS A 33 -14.47 4.68 -13.72
N TYR A 34 -14.06 3.43 -13.88
CA TYR A 34 -13.34 2.96 -15.06
C TYR A 34 -14.16 3.23 -16.33
N ARG A 35 -13.43 3.56 -17.38
CA ARG A 35 -13.89 3.86 -18.74
C ARG A 35 -12.88 3.24 -19.71
N GLY A 36 -13.33 3.01 -20.95
CA GLY A 36 -12.52 2.34 -21.97
C GLY A 36 -13.02 0.93 -22.25
N ASN A 37 -12.17 0.11 -22.88
CA ASN A 37 -12.55 -1.21 -23.40
C ASN A 37 -11.97 -2.40 -22.61
N GLY A 38 -11.13 -2.14 -21.61
CA GLY A 38 -10.52 -3.18 -20.77
C GLY A 38 -11.50 -3.85 -19.79
N PRO A 39 -11.14 -5.03 -19.26
CA PRO A 39 -12.00 -5.84 -18.40
C PRO A 39 -12.53 -5.10 -17.15
N GLN A 40 -11.73 -4.24 -16.54
CA GLN A 40 -12.13 -3.44 -15.38
C GLN A 40 -13.27 -2.46 -15.70
N ALA A 41 -13.44 -2.05 -16.97
CA ALA A 41 -14.56 -1.20 -17.38
C ALA A 41 -15.86 -1.98 -17.62
N ARG A 42 -15.80 -3.32 -17.78
CA ARG A 42 -16.95 -4.15 -18.19
C ARG A 42 -17.66 -4.85 -17.03
N CYS A 43 -16.95 -5.25 -15.97
CA CYS A 43 -17.53 -6.06 -14.88
C CYS A 43 -17.96 -5.23 -13.67
N ASN A 44 -17.01 -4.59 -12.98
CA ASN A 44 -17.27 -3.62 -11.91
C ASN A 44 -16.44 -2.39 -12.20
N ASN A 45 -17.10 -1.35 -12.70
CA ASN A 45 -16.40 -0.15 -13.11
C ASN A 45 -16.12 0.82 -11.95
N ASN A 46 -16.45 0.51 -10.69
CA ASN A 46 -16.06 1.38 -9.57
C ASN A 46 -14.54 1.38 -9.37
N CYS A 47 -13.94 2.57 -9.31
CA CYS A 47 -12.52 2.74 -9.06
C CYS A 47 -12.25 3.83 -8.00
N VAL A 48 -11.03 3.84 -7.48
CA VAL A 48 -10.45 4.95 -6.73
C VAL A 48 -9.32 5.53 -7.56
N THR A 49 -9.32 6.85 -7.71
CA THR A 49 -8.19 7.58 -8.28
C THR A 49 -7.41 8.26 -7.17
N LYS A 50 -6.09 8.08 -7.13
CA LYS A 50 -5.19 8.67 -6.14
C LYS A 50 -4.31 9.72 -6.79
N VAL A 51 -4.17 10.84 -6.09
CA VAL A 51 -3.37 12.00 -6.52
C VAL A 51 -2.48 12.42 -5.37
N PHE A 52 -1.20 12.70 -5.63
CA PHE A 52 -0.29 13.23 -4.62
C PHE A 52 -0.72 14.63 -4.16
N LYS A 53 -0.62 14.88 -2.86
CA LYS A 53 -0.79 16.23 -2.29
C LYS A 53 0.30 17.14 -2.83
N ALA A 54 0.01 18.42 -3.07
CA ALA A 54 0.97 19.37 -3.63
C ALA A 54 2.29 19.48 -2.83
N THR A 55 2.23 19.29 -1.51
CA THR A 55 3.41 19.24 -0.62
C THR A 55 4.35 18.07 -0.92
N HIS A 56 3.83 17.00 -1.51
CA HIS A 56 4.57 15.81 -1.88
C HIS A 56 4.83 15.78 -3.40
N ALA A 57 3.96 16.36 -4.23
CA ALA A 57 4.06 16.29 -5.69
C ALA A 57 5.37 16.81 -6.33
N ARG A 58 6.14 17.67 -5.64
CA ARG A 58 7.43 18.18 -6.18
C ARG A 58 8.47 17.09 -6.42
N ASN A 59 8.42 15.98 -5.67
CA ASN A 59 9.33 14.83 -5.83
C ASN A 59 8.65 13.60 -6.45
N PHE A 60 7.34 13.66 -6.72
CA PHE A 60 6.49 12.49 -7.01
C PHE A 60 5.74 12.57 -8.35
N ARG A 61 6.27 13.34 -9.30
CA ARG A 61 5.80 13.24 -10.70
C ARG A 61 6.05 11.85 -11.30
N ASP A 62 6.89 11.05 -10.65
CA ASP A 62 7.17 9.67 -11.01
C ASP A 62 6.41 8.70 -10.10
N TRP A 63 5.39 8.04 -10.64
CA TRP A 63 4.68 6.94 -9.96
C TRP A 63 5.40 5.59 -10.13
N ARG A 64 6.53 5.53 -10.85
CA ARG A 64 7.30 4.29 -11.04
C ARG A 64 7.70 3.64 -9.72
N PRO A 65 8.16 4.37 -8.68
CA PRO A 65 8.46 3.76 -7.39
C PRO A 65 7.23 3.08 -6.77
N GLU A 66 6.06 3.73 -6.76
CA GLU A 66 4.84 3.11 -6.22
C GLU A 66 4.41 1.88 -7.03
N LEU A 67 4.47 1.97 -8.37
CA LEU A 67 4.16 0.83 -9.22
C LEU A 67 5.13 -0.34 -8.98
N ALA A 68 6.42 -0.04 -8.79
CA ALA A 68 7.43 -1.05 -8.46
C ALA A 68 7.18 -1.68 -7.09
N VAL A 69 6.79 -0.89 -6.09
CA VAL A 69 6.41 -1.35 -4.75
C VAL A 69 5.21 -2.30 -4.82
N SER A 70 4.11 -1.90 -5.47
CA SER A 70 2.94 -2.77 -5.62
C SER A 70 3.27 -4.07 -6.36
N LYS A 71 4.07 -4.00 -7.44
CA LYS A 71 4.49 -5.19 -8.19
C LYS A 71 5.35 -6.13 -7.34
N LYS A 72 6.30 -5.60 -6.57
CA LYS A 72 7.19 -6.39 -5.70
C LYS A 72 6.44 -6.99 -4.51
N ALA A 73 5.52 -6.24 -3.90
CA ALA A 73 4.63 -6.75 -2.86
C ALA A 73 3.73 -7.89 -3.40
N GLN A 74 3.16 -7.72 -4.60
CA GLN A 74 2.38 -8.78 -5.25
C GLN A 74 3.23 -10.01 -5.59
N TRP A 75 4.50 -9.82 -5.97
CA TRP A 75 5.42 -10.94 -6.17
C TRP A 75 5.65 -11.74 -4.88
N PHE A 76 5.91 -11.06 -3.75
CA PHE A 76 6.01 -11.72 -2.45
C PHE A 76 4.71 -12.42 -2.05
N ALA A 77 3.56 -11.78 -2.27
CA ALA A 77 2.25 -12.38 -1.97
C ALA A 77 1.98 -13.64 -2.78
N LYS A 78 2.28 -13.63 -4.09
CA LYS A 78 2.18 -14.83 -4.94
C LYS A 78 3.06 -15.96 -4.43
N ARG A 79 4.31 -15.66 -4.09
CA ARG A 79 5.25 -16.63 -3.52
C ARG A 79 4.73 -17.20 -2.20
N PHE A 80 4.30 -16.34 -1.27
CA PHE A 80 3.73 -16.76 0.01
C PHE A 80 2.48 -17.65 -0.16
N ASN A 81 1.56 -17.25 -1.05
CA ASN A 81 0.36 -18.02 -1.34
C ASN A 81 0.69 -19.42 -1.89
N ASN A 82 1.68 -19.51 -2.79
CA ASN A 82 2.03 -20.74 -3.47
C ASN A 82 2.89 -21.67 -2.62
N ASP A 83 3.82 -21.12 -1.84
CA ASP A 83 4.86 -21.89 -1.16
C ASP A 83 4.50 -22.19 0.30
N GLU A 84 3.75 -21.29 0.94
CA GLU A 84 3.54 -21.33 2.39
C GLU A 84 2.08 -21.54 2.79
N LEU A 85 1.14 -20.81 2.18
CA LEU A 85 -0.25 -20.72 2.68
C LEU A 85 -0.97 -22.07 2.79
N TYR A 86 -0.68 -23.01 1.89
CA TYR A 86 -1.29 -24.35 1.93
C TYR A 86 -0.77 -25.21 3.09
N ARG A 87 0.46 -24.96 3.56
CA ARG A 87 1.09 -25.66 4.69
C ARG A 87 0.63 -25.14 6.03
N LEU A 88 0.08 -23.93 6.07
CA LEU A 88 -0.41 -23.30 7.29
C LEU A 88 -1.71 -23.95 7.76
N TYR A 89 -1.76 -24.25 9.05
CA TYR A 89 -2.95 -24.65 9.81
C TYR A 89 -3.77 -23.40 10.14
N VAL A 90 -4.40 -22.82 9.12
CA VAL A 90 -5.27 -21.64 9.22
C VAL A 90 -6.57 -21.87 8.45
N ASP A 91 -7.69 -21.48 9.04
CA ASP A 91 -9.02 -21.64 8.43
C ASP A 91 -9.89 -20.36 8.62
N PRO A 92 -10.51 -19.82 7.55
CA PRO A 92 -10.25 -20.16 6.15
C PRO A 92 -8.88 -19.65 5.70
N ARG A 93 -8.27 -20.38 4.76
CA ARG A 93 -7.06 -19.94 4.06
C ARG A 93 -7.40 -18.76 3.17
N ARG A 94 -6.89 -17.59 3.55
CA ARG A 94 -7.07 -16.36 2.78
C ARG A 94 -5.82 -16.05 1.98
N ARG A 95 -5.95 -16.00 0.66
CA ARG A 95 -4.87 -15.59 -0.24
C ARG A 95 -4.56 -14.12 -0.04
N LEU A 96 -3.30 -13.74 -0.18
CA LEU A 96 -2.89 -12.34 -0.20
C LEU A 96 -2.87 -11.85 -1.64
N GLU A 97 -3.56 -10.74 -1.94
CA GLU A 97 -3.56 -10.14 -3.27
C GLU A 97 -3.40 -8.63 -3.18
N PHE A 98 -2.31 -8.11 -3.71
CA PHE A 98 -2.07 -6.68 -3.85
C PHE A 98 -2.59 -6.17 -5.18
N VAL A 99 -3.33 -5.08 -5.10
CA VAL A 99 -3.73 -4.29 -6.24
C VAL A 99 -2.51 -3.66 -6.89
N ILE A 100 -2.40 -3.84 -8.21
CA ILE A 100 -1.44 -3.11 -9.04
C ILE A 100 -2.18 -1.92 -9.67
N PRO A 101 -1.87 -0.67 -9.31
CA PRO A 101 -2.57 0.49 -9.84
C PRO A 101 -2.23 0.70 -11.32
N LEU A 102 -3.20 1.22 -12.07
CA LEU A 102 -2.97 1.75 -13.41
C LEU A 102 -2.46 3.18 -13.28
N ILE A 103 -1.31 3.49 -13.88
CA ILE A 103 -0.75 4.85 -13.89
C ILE A 103 -1.21 5.58 -15.14
N ALA A 104 -1.85 6.72 -14.94
CA ALA A 104 -2.60 7.44 -15.95
C ALA A 104 -2.25 8.94 -15.91
N ARG A 105 -2.17 9.60 -17.07
CA ARG A 105 -1.97 11.05 -17.15
C ARG A 105 -3.30 11.76 -17.42
N THR A 106 -3.66 12.73 -16.58
CA THR A 106 -4.91 13.48 -16.72
C THR A 106 -4.88 14.36 -17.98
N ARG A 107 -5.87 14.24 -18.87
CA ARG A 107 -6.00 15.12 -20.05
C ARG A 107 -6.87 16.35 -19.79
N GLU A 108 -8.04 16.16 -19.18
CA GLU A 108 -9.04 17.21 -18.94
C GLU A 108 -9.53 17.16 -17.49
N VAL A 109 -9.60 18.33 -16.86
CA VAL A 109 -10.26 18.54 -15.58
C VAL A 109 -11.49 19.38 -15.92
N ALA A 110 -12.69 18.97 -15.49
CA ALA A 110 -13.91 19.70 -15.78
C ALA A 110 -13.81 21.15 -15.27
N ARG A 111 -13.53 22.10 -16.17
CA ARG A 111 -13.46 23.54 -15.85
C ARG A 111 -14.88 24.06 -15.73
N TYR A 112 -15.34 24.35 -14.52
CA TYR A 112 -16.47 25.27 -14.36
C TYR A 112 -15.92 26.68 -14.13
N ARG A 113 -16.21 27.59 -15.06
CA ARG A 113 -16.18 29.02 -14.82
C ARG A 113 -17.36 29.35 -13.91
N ILE A 114 -17.12 29.49 -12.60
CA ILE A 114 -18.07 30.25 -11.78
C ILE A 114 -17.81 31.72 -12.13
N LEU A 115 -18.81 32.39 -12.71
CA LEU A 115 -18.79 33.85 -12.84
C LEU A 115 -18.73 34.46 -11.43
N GLY A 116 -17.67 35.22 -11.17
CA GLY A 116 -17.57 36.10 -10.00
C GLY A 116 -17.09 35.43 -8.72
N PHE A 117 -16.10 36.07 -8.09
CA PHE A 117 -15.47 35.75 -6.81
C PHE A 117 -14.48 34.56 -6.82
N ILE A 118 -13.19 34.92 -6.79
CA ILE A 118 -12.12 34.07 -6.27
C ILE A 118 -11.83 34.57 -4.85
N PRO A 119 -12.45 34.03 -3.79
CA PRO A 119 -11.92 34.23 -2.45
C PRO A 119 -10.63 33.41 -2.37
N GLY A 120 -9.51 34.07 -2.10
CA GLY A 120 -8.20 33.45 -1.93
C GLY A 120 -8.25 32.34 -0.89
N ARG A 121 -8.35 31.09 -1.35
CA ARG A 121 -8.05 29.91 -0.54
C ARG A 121 -7.03 29.07 -1.28
N ARG A 122 -5.87 28.90 -0.64
CA ARG A 122 -4.77 28.00 -1.01
C ARG A 122 -5.19 26.53 -0.87
N ASP A 123 -6.32 26.15 -1.44
CA ASP A 123 -6.82 24.78 -1.33
C ASP A 123 -6.25 23.96 -2.48
N THR A 124 -5.17 23.25 -2.20
CA THR A 124 -4.42 22.43 -3.17
C THR A 124 -5.10 21.08 -3.48
N ARG A 125 -6.42 20.99 -3.27
CA ARG A 125 -7.23 19.79 -3.50
C ARG A 125 -7.56 19.52 -4.97
N TYR A 126 -7.21 20.44 -5.86
CA TYR A 126 -7.47 20.30 -7.29
C TYR A 126 -6.38 19.48 -7.98
N VAL A 127 -6.79 18.45 -8.71
CA VAL A 127 -5.92 17.72 -9.65
C VAL A 127 -5.60 18.65 -10.82
N LEU A 128 -4.32 18.88 -11.11
CA LEU A 128 -3.95 19.74 -12.24
C LEU A 128 -4.04 18.95 -13.56
N PRO A 129 -4.30 19.63 -14.69
CA PRO A 129 -4.15 19.02 -16.00
C PRO A 129 -2.73 18.49 -16.20
N GLN A 130 -2.61 17.35 -16.89
CA GLN A 130 -1.34 16.69 -17.22
C GLN A 130 -0.60 16.04 -16.05
N GLU A 131 -1.20 15.98 -14.85
CA GLU A 131 -0.66 15.23 -13.73
C GLU A 131 -0.85 13.72 -13.91
N PHE A 132 0.10 12.95 -13.38
CA PHE A 132 -0.08 11.51 -13.27
C PHE A 132 -0.89 11.15 -12.02
N VAL A 133 -1.75 10.15 -12.15
CA VAL A 133 -2.59 9.59 -11.10
C VAL A 133 -2.50 8.07 -11.11
N ALA A 134 -2.70 7.45 -9.95
CA ALA A 134 -2.92 6.02 -9.84
C ALA A 134 -4.42 5.71 -9.82
N ILE A 135 -4.85 4.71 -10.57
CA ILE A 135 -6.24 4.26 -10.63
C ILE A 135 -6.28 2.79 -10.19
N GLU A 136 -7.07 2.51 -9.17
CA GLU A 136 -7.25 1.18 -8.58
C GLU A 136 -8.73 0.80 -8.49
N PRO A 137 -9.08 -0.50 -8.45
CA PRO A 137 -10.43 -0.93 -8.17
C PRO A 137 -10.91 -0.40 -6.82
N PHE A 138 -12.18 -0.02 -6.74
CA PHE A 138 -12.80 0.27 -5.46
C PHE A 138 -12.92 -1.04 -4.66
N LEU A 139 -12.29 -1.08 -3.48
CA LEU A 139 -12.34 -2.24 -2.61
C LEU A 139 -13.63 -2.20 -1.77
N GLU A 140 -14.60 -3.03 -2.13
CA GLU A 140 -15.85 -3.17 -1.37
C GLU A 140 -15.62 -3.92 -0.06
N GLY A 141 -16.13 -3.37 1.04
CA GLY A 141 -16.03 -3.95 2.38
C GLY A 141 -15.46 -2.97 3.42
N LYS A 142 -15.18 -3.48 4.61
CA LYS A 142 -14.57 -2.70 5.70
C LYS A 142 -13.08 -2.52 5.42
N TYR A 143 -12.70 -1.33 4.97
CA TYR A 143 -11.30 -0.96 4.80
C TYR A 143 -10.59 -0.90 6.17
N GLN A 144 -9.42 -1.53 6.27
CA GLN A 144 -8.62 -1.56 7.49
C GLN A 144 -7.15 -1.38 7.16
N LYS A 145 -6.45 -0.63 8.00
CA LYS A 145 -4.99 -0.56 8.04
C LYS A 145 -4.48 -1.53 9.11
N PHE A 146 -3.79 -2.58 8.70
CA PHE A 146 -3.35 -3.68 9.56
C PHE A 146 -2.00 -3.38 10.22
N ASN A 147 -1.08 -2.76 9.48
CA ASN A 147 0.14 -2.19 10.03
C ASN A 147 0.52 -0.91 9.28
N SER A 148 1.58 -0.24 9.73
CA SER A 148 2.16 0.91 9.03
C SER A 148 3.62 0.71 8.69
N ASN A 149 4.15 1.54 7.80
CA ASN A 149 5.58 1.62 7.53
C ASN A 149 6.41 2.20 8.70
N GLY A 150 5.76 2.77 9.71
CA GLY A 150 6.40 3.30 10.93
C GLY A 150 6.25 2.37 12.15
N GLY A 151 5.93 1.09 11.94
CA GLY A 151 5.87 0.11 13.02
C GLY A 151 4.60 0.10 13.86
N TYR A 152 3.53 0.81 13.46
CA TYR A 152 2.21 0.54 14.03
C TYR A 152 1.75 -0.85 13.59
N GLU A 153 1.25 -1.66 14.52
CA GLU A 153 0.58 -2.93 14.24
C GLU A 153 -0.78 -2.91 14.95
N CYS A 154 -1.84 -3.20 14.20
CA CYS A 154 -3.19 -3.28 14.75
C CYS A 154 -3.34 -4.65 15.42
N TRP A 155 -3.58 -4.66 16.74
CA TRP A 155 -3.71 -5.89 17.53
C TRP A 155 -5.17 -6.37 17.63
N GLU A 156 -6.11 -5.47 17.37
CA GLU A 156 -7.53 -5.74 17.51
C GLU A 156 -8.09 -6.36 16.22
N ASN A 157 -8.58 -7.60 16.32
CA ASN A 157 -9.25 -8.32 15.22
C ASN A 157 -8.42 -8.51 13.94
N VAL A 158 -7.09 -8.41 14.04
CA VAL A 158 -6.19 -8.62 12.90
C VAL A 158 -5.88 -10.10 12.74
N SER A 159 -5.92 -10.55 11.50
CA SER A 159 -5.44 -11.88 11.17
C SER A 159 -3.97 -12.00 11.45
N SER A 160 -3.59 -13.04 12.19
CA SER A 160 -2.21 -13.43 12.44
C SER A 160 -1.38 -13.55 11.15
N LEU A 161 -2.04 -13.74 10.00
CA LEU A 161 -1.41 -13.93 8.69
C LEU A 161 -0.66 -12.70 8.21
N LEU A 162 -1.22 -11.49 8.41
CA LEU A 162 -0.66 -10.27 7.84
C LEU A 162 0.62 -9.81 8.57
N PRO A 163 0.67 -9.78 9.91
CA PRO A 163 1.92 -9.61 10.65
C PRO A 163 2.97 -10.66 10.29
N ALA A 164 2.56 -11.94 10.18
CA ALA A 164 3.47 -13.01 9.83
C ALA A 164 4.01 -12.89 8.40
N PHE A 165 3.19 -12.44 7.44
CA PHE A 165 3.63 -12.14 6.08
C PHE A 165 4.68 -11.03 6.07
N CYS A 166 4.47 -9.94 6.81
CA CYS A 166 5.45 -8.86 6.94
C CYS A 166 6.82 -9.39 7.40
N HIS A 167 6.84 -10.14 8.50
CA HIS A 167 8.05 -10.79 9.02
C HIS A 167 8.65 -11.80 8.03
N TRP A 168 7.83 -12.64 7.39
CA TRP A 168 8.28 -13.61 6.40
C TRP A 168 8.99 -12.95 5.21
N THR A 169 8.48 -11.81 4.70
CA THR A 169 9.15 -11.10 3.57
C THR A 169 10.56 -10.64 3.94
N TRP A 170 10.74 -10.14 5.16
CA TRP A 170 12.05 -9.79 5.70
C TRP A 170 12.97 -11.00 5.80
N HIS A 171 12.49 -12.09 6.38
CA HIS A 171 13.29 -13.30 6.55
C HIS A 171 13.70 -13.94 5.21
N VAL A 172 12.72 -14.20 4.32
CA VAL A 172 12.95 -14.93 3.06
C VAL A 172 13.75 -14.12 2.04
N SER A 173 13.80 -12.80 2.18
CA SER A 173 14.62 -11.93 1.34
C SER A 173 16.09 -11.85 1.80
N GLY A 174 16.47 -12.58 2.85
CA GLY A 174 17.78 -12.44 3.49
C GLY A 174 17.96 -11.08 4.14
N HIS A 175 16.89 -10.57 4.76
CA HIS A 175 16.83 -9.28 5.47
C HIS A 175 16.97 -8.05 4.56
N LYS A 176 16.80 -8.22 3.24
CA LYS A 176 16.97 -7.14 2.25
C LYS A 176 15.72 -6.29 2.06
N TYR A 177 14.54 -6.89 2.21
CA TYR A 177 13.26 -6.26 1.88
C TYR A 177 12.19 -6.64 2.90
N MET A 178 11.35 -5.68 3.28
CA MET A 178 10.21 -5.93 4.17
C MET A 178 8.97 -5.23 3.64
N VAL A 179 7.94 -6.00 3.31
CA VAL A 179 6.64 -5.46 2.89
C VAL A 179 5.86 -5.04 4.14
N CYS A 180 5.45 -3.79 4.20
CA CYS A 180 4.69 -3.19 5.31
C CYS A 180 3.60 -2.25 4.75
N ASP A 181 2.99 -1.44 5.62
CA ASP A 181 1.81 -0.62 5.31
C ASP A 181 0.65 -1.44 4.72
N LEU A 182 0.45 -2.64 5.28
CA LEU A 182 -0.59 -3.57 4.86
C LEU A 182 -1.97 -2.98 5.18
N GLN A 183 -2.73 -2.69 4.14
CA GLN A 183 -4.06 -2.08 4.25
C GLN A 183 -4.96 -2.52 3.10
N GLY A 184 -6.26 -2.58 3.34
CA GLY A 184 -7.23 -3.01 2.34
C GLY A 184 -8.47 -3.64 2.98
N VAL A 185 -9.04 -4.65 2.34
CA VAL A 185 -10.26 -5.32 2.78
C VAL A 185 -10.04 -6.81 3.02
N LYS A 186 -10.63 -7.32 4.10
CA LYS A 186 -10.73 -8.76 4.37
C LYS A 186 -11.97 -9.31 3.68
N CYS A 187 -11.78 -10.17 2.68
CA CYS A 187 -12.84 -10.92 2.03
C CYS A 187 -12.92 -12.35 2.61
N GLN A 188 -13.86 -13.16 2.11
CA GLN A 188 -14.07 -14.53 2.59
C GLN A 188 -12.81 -15.39 2.41
N ASN A 189 -12.25 -15.41 1.20
CA ASN A 189 -11.13 -16.29 0.80
C ASN A 189 -9.84 -15.53 0.46
N GLU A 190 -9.78 -14.22 0.72
CA GLU A 190 -8.63 -13.39 0.37
C GLU A 190 -8.52 -12.13 1.24
N TYR A 191 -7.32 -11.57 1.29
CA TYR A 191 -7.05 -10.20 1.64
C TYR A 191 -6.73 -9.44 0.36
N LYS A 192 -7.62 -8.52 -0.03
CA LYS A 192 -7.32 -7.55 -1.10
C LYS A 192 -6.65 -6.34 -0.49
N LEU A 193 -5.36 -6.19 -0.77
CA LEU A 193 -4.50 -5.17 -0.21
C LEU A 193 -4.16 -4.13 -1.28
N THR A 194 -3.90 -2.89 -0.87
CA THR A 194 -3.44 -1.82 -1.77
C THR A 194 -2.48 -0.90 -1.04
N ASP A 195 -1.77 -0.04 -1.79
CA ASP A 195 -0.78 0.91 -1.29
C ASP A 195 0.19 0.31 -0.26
N PRO A 196 0.91 -0.79 -0.57
CA PRO A 196 1.95 -1.25 0.33
C PRO A 196 3.11 -0.24 0.39
N ALA A 197 3.92 -0.39 1.42
CA ALA A 197 5.29 0.13 1.45
C ALA A 197 6.27 -1.05 1.46
N ILE A 198 7.50 -0.80 1.00
CA ILE A 198 8.61 -1.74 1.15
C ILE A 198 9.76 -0.98 1.77
N HIS A 199 10.22 -1.45 2.92
CA HIS A 199 11.54 -1.05 3.43
C HIS A 199 12.61 -1.86 2.72
N SER A 200 13.72 -1.23 2.38
CA SER A 200 14.88 -1.90 1.80
C SER A 200 16.18 -1.41 2.42
N VAL A 201 17.22 -2.25 2.41
CA VAL A 201 18.55 -1.88 2.94
C VAL A 201 19.11 -0.62 2.25
N HIS A 202 18.78 -0.42 0.97
CA HIS A 202 19.30 0.68 0.16
C HIS A 202 18.31 1.83 -0.08
N GLN A 203 17.16 1.83 0.61
CA GLN A 203 16.10 2.84 0.46
C GLN A 203 15.66 3.08 -1.00
N GLU A 204 15.47 2.00 -1.76
CA GLU A 204 15.21 2.04 -3.20
C GLU A 204 13.72 2.25 -3.58
N PHE A 205 12.80 2.26 -2.60
CA PHE A 205 11.34 2.27 -2.85
C PHE A 205 10.63 3.62 -2.60
N GLY A 206 11.36 4.74 -2.70
CA GLY A 206 10.80 6.08 -2.54
C GLY A 206 10.58 6.46 -1.08
N VAL A 207 9.84 7.55 -0.79
CA VAL A 207 9.84 8.14 0.57
C VAL A 207 9.13 7.32 1.64
N THR A 208 8.35 6.31 1.27
CA THR A 208 7.74 5.39 2.23
C THR A 208 8.72 4.32 2.71
N ASP A 209 9.86 4.17 2.01
CA ASP A 209 11.00 3.33 2.39
C ASP A 209 11.87 4.05 3.42
N LEU A 210 11.66 3.71 4.68
CA LEU A 210 12.42 4.24 5.82
C LEU A 210 13.69 3.42 6.09
N GLY A 211 14.08 2.56 5.16
CA GLY A 211 15.30 1.80 5.22
C GLY A 211 15.36 0.78 6.35
N VAL A 212 16.59 0.49 6.79
CA VAL A 212 16.85 -0.39 7.93
C VAL A 212 16.14 0.10 9.19
N THR A 213 16.14 1.40 9.46
CA THR A 213 15.43 1.98 10.61
C THR A 213 13.92 1.67 10.55
N GLY A 214 13.31 1.77 9.38
CA GLY A 214 11.92 1.36 9.17
C GLY A 214 11.67 -0.12 9.49
N MET A 215 12.59 -1.00 9.05
CA MET A 215 12.52 -2.43 9.37
C MET A 215 12.61 -2.66 10.88
N GLU A 216 13.56 -2.03 11.55
CA GLU A 216 13.73 -2.16 13.00
C GLU A 216 12.50 -1.69 13.77
N MET A 217 11.87 -0.58 13.36
CA MET A 217 10.64 -0.08 13.97
C MET A 217 9.49 -1.08 13.84
N VAL A 218 9.33 -1.70 12.66
CA VAL A 218 8.30 -2.71 12.42
C VAL A 218 8.58 -3.97 13.24
N LEU A 219 9.80 -4.50 13.22
CA LEU A 219 10.17 -5.72 13.94
C LEU A 219 10.19 -5.56 15.45
N ALA A 220 10.55 -4.39 15.97
CA ALA A 220 10.56 -4.11 17.40
C ALA A 220 9.14 -4.07 18.00
N ASN A 221 8.12 -3.78 17.18
CA ASN A 221 6.72 -3.83 17.58
C ASN A 221 6.03 -5.15 17.18
N HIS A 222 6.62 -5.93 16.27
CA HIS A 222 6.06 -7.21 15.85
C HIS A 222 6.01 -8.21 17.00
N ARG A 223 4.85 -8.86 17.18
CA ARG A 223 4.69 -9.99 18.09
C ARG A 223 4.52 -11.24 17.24
N CYS A 224 5.54 -12.09 17.26
CA CYS A 224 5.46 -13.40 16.63
C CYS A 224 4.20 -14.13 17.13
N ASN A 225 3.51 -14.77 16.18
CA ASN A 225 2.28 -15.50 16.42
C ASN A 225 2.39 -16.93 15.90
N SER A 226 1.31 -17.71 16.02
CA SER A 226 1.30 -19.12 15.64
C SER A 226 1.69 -19.36 14.17
N ILE A 227 1.43 -18.41 13.27
CA ILE A 227 1.82 -18.51 11.86
C ILE A 227 3.33 -18.27 11.71
N CYS A 228 3.91 -17.31 12.43
CA CYS A 228 5.36 -17.12 12.44
C CYS A 228 6.09 -18.41 12.87
N THR A 229 5.56 -19.10 13.88
CA THR A 229 6.09 -20.38 14.35
C THR A 229 5.95 -21.48 13.29
N GLN A 230 4.79 -21.60 12.64
CA GLN A 230 4.58 -22.58 11.57
C GLN A 230 5.49 -22.35 10.37
N LEU A 231 5.82 -21.09 10.06
CA LEU A 231 6.75 -20.69 9.02
C LEU A 231 8.23 -20.87 9.42
N GLY A 232 8.52 -21.31 10.66
CA GLY A 232 9.89 -21.45 11.15
C GLY A 232 10.63 -20.13 11.33
N LEU A 233 9.92 -19.01 11.51
CA LEU A 233 10.54 -17.69 11.63
C LEU A 233 11.20 -17.49 12.99
N PRO A 234 12.29 -16.67 13.07
CA PRO A 234 12.93 -16.33 14.33
C PRO A 234 11.97 -15.66 15.32
N GLN A 235 11.78 -16.23 16.51
CA GLN A 235 10.76 -15.75 17.46
C GLN A 235 11.05 -14.35 18.01
N ASN A 236 12.32 -13.96 18.07
CA ASN A 236 12.74 -12.59 18.34
C ASN A 236 13.48 -12.06 17.11
N PRO A 237 12.78 -11.40 16.17
CA PRO A 237 13.40 -10.91 14.94
C PRO A 237 14.46 -9.83 15.19
N MET A 238 14.47 -9.22 16.38
CA MET A 238 15.48 -8.23 16.78
C MET A 238 16.71 -8.86 17.46
N ASN A 239 16.74 -10.17 17.68
CA ASN A 239 17.88 -10.83 18.30
C ASN A 239 19.10 -10.82 17.36
N GLY A 240 20.21 -10.19 17.78
CA GLY A 240 21.42 -10.06 16.96
C GLY A 240 21.46 -8.86 16.01
N VAL A 241 20.39 -8.04 15.96
CA VAL A 241 20.40 -6.77 15.20
C VAL A 241 21.11 -5.71 16.04
N SER A 242 22.33 -5.35 15.63
CA SER A 242 23.12 -4.30 16.29
C SER A 242 22.58 -2.93 15.90
N ARG A 243 22.05 -2.16 16.86
CA ARG A 243 21.52 -0.81 16.62
C ARG A 243 22.66 0.22 16.58
N PRO A 244 22.90 0.94 15.48
CA PRO A 244 23.69 2.16 15.53
C PRO A 244 22.82 3.30 16.07
N GLY A 245 23.14 3.81 17.26
CA GLY A 245 22.73 5.17 17.68
C GLY A 245 21.48 5.34 18.55
N TYR A 246 20.85 4.29 19.08
CA TYR A 246 19.79 4.45 20.11
C TYR A 246 20.32 4.11 21.50
N SER A 247 20.53 5.16 22.29
CA SER A 247 20.67 5.08 23.75
C SER A 247 19.46 4.37 24.38
N LEU A 248 19.77 3.57 25.40
CA LEU A 248 18.98 2.67 26.23
C LEU A 248 17.78 3.30 26.97
N ILE A 249 16.88 4.01 26.28
CA ILE A 249 15.69 4.59 26.92
C ILE A 249 14.43 3.85 26.45
N LEU A 250 13.95 2.99 27.36
CA LEU A 250 12.59 2.46 27.51
C LEU A 250 12.16 1.28 26.62
N TYR A 251 12.69 0.08 26.93
CA TYR A 251 11.94 -1.18 26.80
C TYR A 251 11.68 -1.88 28.15
N TYR A 252 11.90 -1.19 29.28
CA TYR A 252 11.74 -1.75 30.63
C TYR A 252 10.34 -1.59 31.27
N TYR A 253 9.31 -1.17 30.53
CA TYR A 253 7.95 -0.99 31.09
C TYR A 253 6.84 -1.79 30.39
N ALA A 254 7.13 -3.02 29.95
CA ALA A 254 6.07 -3.91 29.49
C ALA A 254 6.32 -5.39 29.83
N ARG A 255 6.82 -5.69 31.04
CA ARG A 255 6.67 -7.01 31.69
C ARG A 255 6.72 -6.88 33.20
N SER A 256 5.55 -6.71 33.79
CA SER A 256 5.18 -7.14 35.15
C SER A 256 3.69 -7.44 35.14
#